data_AF-A0A929RPL7-F1
#
_entry.id   AF-A0A929RPL7-F1
#
_cell.length_a   1.000
_cell.length_b   1.000
_cell.length_c   1.000
_cell.angle_alpha   90.00
_cell.angle_beta   90.00
_cell.angle_gamma   90.00
#
_symmetry.space_group_name_H-M   'P 1'
#
loop_
_entity.id
_entity.type
_entity.pdbx_description
1 polymer ?
#
loop_
_entity_poly.entity_id
_entity_poly.type
_entity_poly.pdbx_seq_one_letter_code
_entity_poly.pdbx_strand_id
1 'polypeptide(L)'
;MVVEHPYDALVRSALHDEPLESFVLGCMALNAWSQFSMFHQDECRRRAEEIRTELIARLERAGHVRGYRRAHAVLKTIDPGCANPAEAALLWLVRSTCPFTAKTQVHIGVRGHHYYIDILIEDLHLIIEFDGVAKLGESRVELEQAKREWVLRDQNLRDAGWQVIRVSWPDYDDWEQLRIRLSRVLGPINPAPDCRFLWKLPTQRCDGPLRRFYSRTPRMGRKHADR
;
A
#
# COMPACT_ATOMS: atom_id res chain seq x y z
N MET A 1 -23.34 26.61 3.45
CA MET A 1 -22.90 25.30 2.93
C MET A 1 -22.41 24.49 4.12
N VAL A 2 -23.03 23.36 4.43
CA VAL A 2 -22.47 22.42 5.42
C VAL A 2 -21.33 21.69 4.73
N VAL A 3 -20.10 21.87 5.22
CA VAL A 3 -18.95 21.13 4.73
C VAL A 3 -19.00 19.74 5.36
N GLU A 4 -19.02 18.68 4.55
CA GLU A 4 -18.96 17.29 5.03
C GLU A 4 -17.69 17.07 5.86
N HIS A 5 -17.82 16.44 7.03
CA HIS A 5 -16.64 16.12 7.83
C HIS A 5 -15.77 15.11 7.08
N PRO A 6 -14.42 15.25 7.05
CA PRO A 6 -13.54 14.36 6.28
C PRO A 6 -13.71 12.87 6.58
N TYR A 7 -14.01 12.52 7.83
CA TYR A 7 -14.28 11.13 8.24
C TYR A 7 -15.58 10.60 7.64
N ASP A 8 -16.63 11.41 7.54
CA ASP A 8 -17.89 11.00 6.91
C ASP A 8 -17.67 10.78 5.40
N ALA A 9 -16.85 11.61 4.76
CA ALA A 9 -16.46 11.42 3.36
C ALA A 9 -15.70 10.09 3.15
N LEU A 10 -14.76 9.73 4.03
CA LEU A 10 -14.05 8.45 3.94
C LEU A 10 -14.97 7.26 4.21
N VAL A 11 -15.85 7.34 5.22
CA VAL A 11 -16.84 6.28 5.51
C VAL A 11 -17.77 6.09 4.31
N ARG A 12 -18.26 7.18 3.71
CA ARG A 12 -19.09 7.16 2.49
C ARG A 12 -18.33 6.53 1.32
N SER A 13 -17.05 6.86 1.14
CA SER A 13 -16.20 6.20 0.12
C SER A 13 -16.11 4.69 0.39
N ALA A 14 -15.76 4.27 1.61
CA ALA A 14 -15.66 2.86 1.98
C ALA A 14 -16.98 2.07 1.76
N LEU A 15 -18.12 2.73 1.96
CA LEU A 15 -19.45 2.19 1.71
C LEU A 15 -19.78 2.02 0.22
N HIS A 16 -19.35 2.94 -0.64
CA HIS A 16 -19.89 3.04 -2.01
C HIS A 16 -18.87 2.82 -3.14
N ASP A 17 -17.60 3.11 -2.91
CA ASP A 17 -16.54 2.96 -3.90
C ASP A 17 -15.96 1.53 -3.91
N GLU A 18 -15.02 1.28 -4.81
CA GLU A 18 -14.38 -0.02 -4.94
C GLU A 18 -13.35 -0.25 -3.82
N PRO A 19 -13.13 -1.52 -3.37
CA PRO A 19 -12.24 -1.80 -2.26
C PRO A 19 -10.84 -1.20 -2.41
N LEU A 20 -10.22 -1.30 -3.58
CA LEU A 20 -8.89 -0.75 -3.84
C LEU A 20 -8.88 0.77 -3.67
N GLU A 21 -9.81 1.47 -4.33
CA GLU A 21 -9.92 2.95 -4.27
C GLU A 21 -10.13 3.44 -2.83
N SER A 22 -11.08 2.86 -2.10
CA SER A 22 -11.34 3.24 -0.72
C SER A 22 -10.20 2.89 0.23
N PHE A 23 -9.53 1.76 0.01
CA PHE A 23 -8.39 1.34 0.83
C PHE A 23 -7.20 2.28 0.65
N VAL A 24 -6.85 2.60 -0.61
CA VAL A 24 -5.79 3.55 -0.93
C VAL A 24 -6.11 4.92 -0.32
N LEU A 25 -7.32 5.43 -0.54
CA LEU A 25 -7.77 6.70 0.04
C LEU A 25 -7.68 6.67 1.57
N GLY A 26 -8.13 5.58 2.20
CA GLY A 26 -8.11 5.41 3.65
C GLY A 26 -6.70 5.37 4.23
N CYS A 27 -5.75 4.66 3.61
CA CYS A 27 -4.35 4.67 4.03
C CYS A 27 -3.73 6.07 3.92
N MET A 28 -3.95 6.76 2.80
CA MET A 28 -3.41 8.12 2.59
C MET A 28 -4.01 9.13 3.59
N ALA A 29 -5.32 9.06 3.82
CA ALA A 29 -5.99 9.88 4.81
C ALA A 29 -5.50 9.58 6.23
N LEU A 30 -5.37 8.30 6.59
CA LEU A 30 -4.91 7.89 7.91
C LEU A 30 -3.44 8.28 8.15
N ASN A 31 -2.58 8.13 7.15
CA ASN A 31 -1.20 8.62 7.17
C ASN A 31 -1.16 10.14 7.48
N ALA A 32 -1.94 10.93 6.73
CA ALA A 32 -1.98 12.39 6.89
C ALA A 32 -2.58 12.83 8.23
N TRP A 33 -3.73 12.27 8.63
CA TRP A 33 -4.43 12.66 9.86
C TRP A 33 -3.69 12.21 11.11
N SER A 34 -2.99 11.07 11.08
CA SER A 34 -2.13 10.62 12.18
C SER A 34 -0.74 11.26 12.16
N GLN A 35 -0.44 12.10 11.15
CA GLN A 35 0.86 12.72 10.92
C GLN A 35 1.99 11.69 10.98
N PHE A 36 1.82 10.59 10.24
CA PHE A 36 2.69 9.44 10.38
C PHE A 36 4.14 9.78 10.05
N SER A 37 5.03 9.39 10.97
CA SER A 37 6.48 9.43 10.78
C SER A 37 7.07 8.07 11.11
N MET A 38 7.88 7.55 10.20
CA MET A 38 8.63 6.30 10.40
C MET A 38 9.60 6.36 11.59
N PHE A 39 9.99 7.57 12.04
CA PHE A 39 10.85 7.79 13.20
C PHE A 39 10.09 7.88 14.53
N HIS A 40 8.76 8.08 14.49
CA HIS A 40 7.90 8.25 15.67
C HIS A 40 6.68 7.34 15.60
N GLN A 41 6.89 6.07 15.23
CA GLN A 41 5.78 5.16 14.90
C GLN A 41 4.82 4.90 16.05
N ASP A 42 5.31 4.75 17.29
CA ASP A 42 4.44 4.45 18.42
C ASP A 42 3.37 5.52 18.64
N GLU A 43 3.76 6.80 18.57
CA GLU A 43 2.83 7.91 18.71
C GLU A 43 1.89 8.03 17.52
N CYS A 44 2.43 7.93 16.30
CA CYS A 44 1.64 8.04 15.09
C CYS A 44 0.61 6.91 14.96
N ARG A 45 1.01 5.66 15.29
CA ARG A 45 0.11 4.50 15.25
C ARG A 45 -0.97 4.58 16.32
N ARG A 46 -0.67 5.09 17.51
CA ARG A 46 -1.69 5.33 18.54
C ARG A 46 -2.76 6.32 18.06
N ARG A 47 -2.34 7.46 17.52
CA ARG A 47 -3.26 8.44 16.89
C ARG A 47 -4.06 7.82 15.75
N ALA A 48 -3.43 7.00 14.92
CA ALA A 48 -4.12 6.30 13.84
C ALA A 48 -5.21 5.34 14.36
N GLU A 49 -4.96 4.63 15.47
CA GLU A 49 -5.98 3.76 16.07
C GLU A 49 -7.14 4.52 16.72
N GLU A 50 -6.88 5.70 17.30
CA GLU A 50 -7.94 6.61 17.77
C GLU A 50 -8.84 7.06 16.61
N ILE A 51 -8.23 7.50 15.51
CA ILE A 51 -8.94 7.90 14.28
C ILE A 51 -9.72 6.72 13.69
N ARG A 52 -9.10 5.53 13.64
CA ARG A 52 -9.75 4.30 13.15
C ARG A 52 -10.98 3.96 13.98
N THR A 53 -10.89 4.09 15.30
CA THR A 53 -12.01 3.83 16.21
C THR A 53 -13.18 4.76 15.90
N GLU A 54 -12.90 6.06 15.69
CA GLU A 54 -13.94 7.03 15.31
C GLU A 54 -14.55 6.75 13.91
N LEU A 55 -13.73 6.32 12.94
CA LEU A 55 -14.21 5.93 11.61
C LEU A 55 -15.16 4.72 11.67
N ILE A 56 -14.82 3.71 12.49
CA ILE A 56 -15.66 2.54 12.70
C ILE A 56 -16.96 2.94 13.42
N ALA A 57 -16.90 3.77 14.45
CA ALA A 57 -18.10 4.26 15.15
C ALA A 57 -19.04 5.06 14.23
N ARG A 58 -18.50 5.84 13.29
CA ARG A 58 -19.29 6.52 12.24
C ARG A 58 -19.95 5.54 11.28
N LEU A 59 -19.22 4.51 10.86
CA LEU A 59 -19.78 3.44 10.02
C LEU A 59 -20.92 2.70 10.73
N GLU A 60 -20.76 2.38 12.01
CA GLU A 60 -21.81 1.73 12.83
C GLU A 60 -23.07 2.58 12.93
N ARG A 61 -22.92 3.90 13.12
CA ARG A 61 -24.05 4.86 13.12
C ARG A 61 -24.77 4.98 11.78
N ALA A 62 -24.06 4.75 10.66
CA ALA A 62 -24.69 4.72 9.33
C ALA A 62 -25.58 3.47 9.13
N GLY A 63 -25.46 2.46 10.00
CA GLY A 63 -26.26 1.24 9.99
C GLY A 63 -25.77 0.18 8.99
N HIS A 64 -26.36 -1.01 9.08
CA HIS A 64 -26.00 -2.17 8.23
C HIS A 64 -26.56 -2.05 6.82
N VAL A 65 -25.99 -1.13 6.04
CA VAL A 65 -26.36 -0.88 4.63
C VAL A 65 -25.57 -1.76 3.66
N ARG A 66 -25.96 -1.75 2.38
CA ARG A 66 -25.18 -2.38 1.32
C ARG A 66 -23.75 -1.83 1.32
N GLY A 67 -22.76 -2.72 1.37
CA GLY A 67 -21.35 -2.34 1.41
C GLY A 67 -20.75 -2.31 2.82
N TYR A 68 -21.56 -2.44 3.88
CA TYR A 68 -21.10 -2.39 5.28
C TYR A 68 -19.92 -3.32 5.57
N ARG A 69 -20.01 -4.61 5.21
CA ARG A 69 -18.94 -5.59 5.47
C ARG A 69 -17.61 -5.23 4.79
N ARG A 70 -17.68 -4.69 3.57
CA ARG A 70 -16.50 -4.18 2.85
C ARG A 70 -15.96 -2.93 3.52
N ALA A 71 -16.83 -1.96 3.82
CA ALA A 71 -16.42 -0.72 4.47
C ALA A 71 -15.74 -0.99 5.81
N HIS A 72 -16.31 -1.90 6.62
CA HIS A 72 -15.73 -2.34 7.87
C HIS A 72 -14.37 -3.00 7.65
N ALA A 73 -14.25 -3.93 6.69
CA ALA A 73 -12.96 -4.54 6.35
C ALA A 73 -11.91 -3.49 5.94
N VAL A 74 -12.28 -2.53 5.08
CA VAL A 74 -11.38 -1.43 4.66
C VAL A 74 -10.96 -0.60 5.87
N LEU A 75 -11.90 -0.01 6.62
CA LEU A 75 -11.58 0.88 7.74
C LEU A 75 -10.80 0.15 8.86
N LYS A 76 -11.10 -1.12 9.10
CA LYS A 76 -10.36 -1.94 10.07
C LYS A 76 -8.91 -2.19 9.66
N THR A 77 -8.63 -2.22 8.35
CA THR A 77 -7.36 -2.69 7.80
C THR A 77 -6.61 -1.65 6.97
N ILE A 78 -6.99 -0.38 6.95
CA ILE A 78 -6.13 0.70 6.42
C ILE A 78 -4.91 0.90 7.33
N ASP A 79 -3.80 1.40 6.79
CA ASP A 79 -2.54 1.53 7.53
C ASP A 79 -1.90 2.91 7.31
N PRO A 80 -1.50 3.63 8.38
CA PRO A 80 -0.83 4.90 8.22
C PRO A 80 0.60 4.76 7.66
N GLY A 81 1.20 3.57 7.68
CA GLY A 81 2.59 3.38 7.24
C GLY A 81 2.80 3.38 5.73
N CYS A 82 1.75 3.40 4.91
CA CYS A 82 1.91 3.55 3.47
C CYS A 82 2.28 5.01 3.15
N ALA A 83 3.46 5.24 2.57
CA ALA A 83 3.96 6.58 2.26
C ALA A 83 3.37 7.17 0.98
N ASN A 84 2.81 6.33 0.11
CA ASN A 84 2.19 6.74 -1.15
C ASN A 84 1.06 5.78 -1.59
N PRO A 85 0.25 6.17 -2.59
CA PRO A 85 -0.85 5.33 -3.07
C PRO A 85 -0.43 3.96 -3.60
N ALA A 86 0.78 3.85 -4.17
CA ALA A 86 1.27 2.60 -4.73
C ALA A 86 1.60 1.57 -3.64
N GLU A 87 2.20 2.00 -2.53
CA GLU A 87 2.41 1.16 -1.35
C GLU A 87 1.09 0.73 -0.70
N ALA A 88 0.09 1.61 -0.66
CA ALA A 88 -1.23 1.27 -0.16
C ALA A 88 -1.94 0.22 -1.04
N ALA A 89 -1.82 0.35 -2.36
CA ALA A 89 -2.35 -0.64 -3.30
C ALA A 89 -1.63 -2.00 -3.14
N LEU A 90 -0.32 -1.99 -2.92
CA LEU A 90 0.44 -3.20 -2.62
C LEU A 90 -0.03 -3.86 -1.33
N LEU A 91 -0.23 -3.07 -0.27
CA LEU A 91 -0.70 -3.56 1.02
C LEU A 91 -2.12 -4.14 0.93
N TRP A 92 -3.01 -3.51 0.17
CA TRP A 92 -4.34 -4.06 -0.14
C TRP A 92 -4.25 -5.44 -0.78
N LEU A 93 -3.37 -5.60 -1.77
CA LEU A 93 -3.17 -6.86 -2.47
C LEU A 93 -2.62 -7.95 -1.53
N VAL A 94 -1.63 -7.60 -0.71
CA VAL A 94 -1.02 -8.52 0.28
C VAL A 94 -2.06 -8.94 1.32
N ARG A 95 -2.77 -7.99 1.95
CA ARG A 95 -3.79 -8.27 2.99
C ARG A 95 -4.95 -9.08 2.45
N SER A 96 -5.31 -8.89 1.18
CA SER A 96 -6.38 -9.65 0.52
C SER A 96 -5.96 -11.04 0.02
N THR A 97 -4.70 -11.43 0.25
CA THR A 97 -4.12 -12.70 -0.22
C THR A 97 -3.55 -13.53 0.92
N CYS A 98 -2.86 -12.90 1.86
CA CYS A 98 -2.09 -13.54 2.92
C CYS A 98 -2.85 -13.60 4.25
N PRO A 99 -2.79 -14.73 5.00
CA PRO A 99 -3.35 -14.81 6.35
C PRO A 99 -2.45 -14.17 7.42
N PHE A 100 -1.15 -14.02 7.15
CA PHE A 100 -0.17 -13.55 8.11
C PHE A 100 -0.23 -12.03 8.30
N THR A 101 0.33 -11.57 9.43
CA THR A 101 0.37 -10.15 9.75
C THR A 101 1.36 -9.43 8.83
N ALA A 102 0.85 -8.48 8.03
CA ALA A 102 1.65 -7.57 7.23
C ALA A 102 1.87 -6.25 7.98
N LYS A 103 3.12 -5.99 8.40
CA LYS A 103 3.53 -4.78 9.11
C LYS A 103 4.21 -3.81 8.14
N THR A 104 3.87 -2.53 8.23
CA THR A 104 4.43 -1.48 7.38
C THR A 104 5.56 -0.72 8.07
N GLN A 105 6.49 -0.16 7.30
CA GLN A 105 7.58 0.71 7.78
C GLN A 105 8.40 0.08 8.92
N VAL A 106 8.56 -1.24 8.96
CA VAL A 106 9.32 -1.88 10.03
C VAL A 106 10.80 -1.52 9.90
N HIS A 107 11.41 -1.11 11.02
CA HIS A 107 12.83 -0.83 11.08
C HIS A 107 13.64 -2.13 11.16
N ILE A 108 14.63 -2.28 10.28
CA ILE A 108 15.59 -3.38 10.29
C ILE A 108 17.00 -2.77 10.27
N GLY A 109 17.79 -3.10 11.29
CA GLY A 109 19.22 -2.79 11.34
C GLY A 109 20.05 -3.95 10.78
N VAL A 110 20.83 -3.72 9.72
CA VAL A 110 21.73 -4.73 9.13
C VAL A 110 23.07 -4.10 8.82
N ARG A 111 24.17 -4.68 9.35
CA ARG A 111 25.55 -4.26 9.05
C ARG A 111 25.78 -2.75 9.23
N GLY A 112 25.17 -2.14 10.25
CA GLY A 112 25.26 -0.70 10.52
C GLY A 112 24.37 0.18 9.62
N HIS A 113 23.61 -0.40 8.69
CA HIS A 113 22.58 0.30 7.92
C HIS A 113 21.21 0.17 8.59
N HIS A 114 20.39 1.20 8.42
CA HIS A 114 19.01 1.24 8.91
C HIS A 114 18.05 1.32 7.74
N TYR A 115 17.18 0.31 7.63
CA TYR A 115 16.17 0.23 6.60
C TYR A 115 14.79 0.27 7.22
N TYR A 116 13.89 1.01 6.59
CA TYR A 116 12.45 0.92 6.86
C TYR A 116 11.80 0.24 5.68
N ILE A 117 11.06 -0.82 5.96
CA ILE A 117 10.53 -1.73 4.96
C ILE A 117 9.07 -1.41 4.68
N ASP A 118 8.68 -1.26 3.42
CA ASP A 118 7.31 -0.94 3.04
C ASP A 118 6.31 -1.96 3.62
N ILE A 119 6.57 -3.26 3.41
CA ILE A 119 5.77 -4.36 3.99
C ILE A 119 6.69 -5.52 4.44
N LEU A 120 6.55 -5.91 5.70
CA LEU A 120 7.19 -7.05 6.32
C LEU A 120 6.15 -8.12 6.69
N ILE A 121 6.45 -9.38 6.36
CA ILE A 121 5.72 -10.56 6.82
C ILE A 121 6.73 -11.48 7.53
N GLU A 122 6.79 -11.37 8.86
CA GLU A 122 7.77 -12.07 9.70
C GLU A 122 7.62 -13.59 9.62
N ASP A 123 6.38 -14.11 9.61
CA ASP A 123 6.08 -15.55 9.52
C ASP A 123 6.73 -16.21 8.29
N LEU A 124 6.94 -15.43 7.22
CA LEU A 124 7.53 -15.87 5.97
C LEU A 124 8.99 -15.43 5.80
N HIS A 125 9.57 -14.68 6.74
CA HIS A 125 10.85 -13.98 6.56
C HIS A 125 10.89 -13.17 5.24
N LEU A 126 9.76 -12.51 4.93
CA LEU A 126 9.52 -11.87 3.63
C LEU A 126 9.37 -10.36 3.73
N ILE A 127 10.09 -9.67 2.85
CA ILE A 127 10.02 -8.23 2.60
C ILE A 127 9.40 -8.02 1.21
N ILE A 128 8.42 -7.12 1.12
CA ILE A 128 7.85 -6.67 -0.14
C ILE A 128 7.97 -5.15 -0.23
N GLU A 129 8.66 -4.66 -1.26
CA GLU A 129 8.91 -3.23 -1.48
C GLU A 129 8.28 -2.76 -2.79
N PHE A 130 7.75 -1.54 -2.79
CA PHE A 130 7.34 -0.87 -4.02
C PHE A 130 8.50 -0.04 -4.58
N ASP A 131 8.96 -0.40 -5.77
CA ASP A 131 10.03 0.29 -6.49
C ASP A 131 9.43 1.27 -7.52
N GLY A 132 9.23 2.50 -7.07
CA GLY A 132 8.96 3.61 -7.96
C GLY A 132 10.23 4.02 -8.68
N VAL A 133 10.31 3.73 -9.99
CA VAL A 133 11.40 4.14 -10.92
C VAL A 133 11.82 5.62 -10.78
N ALA A 134 10.95 6.47 -10.21
CA ALA A 134 11.17 7.89 -9.93
C ALA A 134 12.25 8.23 -8.89
N LYS A 135 12.88 7.25 -8.22
CA LYS A 135 13.99 7.51 -7.27
C LYS A 135 15.37 7.62 -7.94
N LEU A 136 15.43 7.54 -9.26
CA LEU A 136 16.67 7.71 -10.02
C LEU A 136 16.90 9.22 -10.23
N GLY A 137 17.94 9.78 -9.61
CA GLY A 137 18.25 11.21 -9.70
C GLY A 137 18.42 11.72 -11.13
N GLU A 138 18.32 13.04 -11.30
CA GLU A 138 18.29 13.66 -12.63
C GLU A 138 19.68 13.68 -13.28
N SER A 139 20.75 13.63 -12.48
CA SER A 139 22.12 13.55 -12.97
C SER A 139 22.64 12.11 -13.07
N ARG A 140 23.61 11.87 -13.96
CA ARG A 140 24.28 10.56 -14.09
C ARG A 140 24.94 10.10 -12.78
N VAL A 141 25.46 11.04 -12.00
CA VAL A 141 26.13 10.74 -10.72
C VAL A 141 25.12 10.29 -9.67
N GLU A 142 24.01 11.02 -9.51
CA GLU A 142 22.94 10.62 -8.59
C GLU A 142 22.30 9.31 -9.01
N LEU A 143 22.14 9.07 -10.32
CA LEU A 143 21.65 7.81 -10.86
C LEU A 143 22.58 6.64 -10.49
N GLU A 144 23.89 6.81 -10.66
CA GLU A 144 24.87 5.78 -10.29
C GLU A 144 24.89 5.52 -8.78
N GLN A 145 24.79 6.59 -7.97
CA GLN A 145 24.72 6.46 -6.51
C GLN A 145 23.45 5.74 -6.06
N ALA A 146 22.28 6.15 -6.56
CA ALA A 146 21.00 5.51 -6.24
C ALA A 146 21.00 4.02 -6.62
N LYS A 147 21.60 3.66 -7.77
CA LYS A 147 21.79 2.26 -8.15
C LYS A 147 22.68 1.50 -7.17
N ARG A 148 23.81 2.07 -6.74
CA ARG A 148 24.71 1.44 -5.75
C ARG A 148 24.00 1.24 -4.42
N GLU A 149 23.28 2.25 -3.92
CA GLU A 149 22.51 2.17 -2.67
C GLU A 149 21.41 1.12 -2.75
N TRP A 150 20.71 1.03 -3.89
CA TRP A 150 19.69 0.01 -4.14
C TRP A 150 20.30 -1.41 -4.12
N VAL A 151 21.42 -1.63 -4.80
CA VAL A 151 22.12 -2.93 -4.82
C VAL A 151 22.61 -3.30 -3.41
N LEU A 152 23.21 -2.34 -2.70
CA LEU A 152 23.71 -2.56 -1.34
C LEU A 152 22.57 -2.89 -0.37
N ARG A 153 21.42 -2.21 -0.46
CA ARG A 153 20.23 -2.52 0.34
C ARG A 153 19.75 -3.95 0.08
N ASP A 154 19.59 -4.33 -1.19
CA ASP A 154 19.11 -5.66 -1.56
C ASP A 154 20.07 -6.76 -1.07
N GLN A 155 21.38 -6.57 -1.25
CA GLN A 155 22.41 -7.49 -0.73
C GLN A 155 22.38 -7.58 0.79
N ASN A 156 22.33 -6.46 1.51
CA ASN A 156 22.31 -6.46 2.97
C ASN A 156 21.09 -7.21 3.51
N LEU A 157 19.89 -6.94 2.97
CA LEU A 157 18.67 -7.62 3.42
C LEU A 157 18.71 -9.12 3.12
N ARG A 158 19.16 -9.53 1.92
CA ARG A 158 19.29 -10.94 1.55
C ARG A 158 20.33 -11.68 2.39
N ASP A 159 21.49 -11.06 2.61
CA ASP A 159 22.56 -11.62 3.46
C ASP A 159 22.12 -11.78 4.92
N ALA A 160 21.17 -10.94 5.38
CA ALA A 160 20.53 -11.08 6.68
C ALA A 160 19.42 -12.16 6.72
N GLY A 161 19.23 -12.91 5.64
CA GLY A 161 18.29 -14.04 5.55
C GLY A 161 16.90 -13.66 5.06
N TRP A 162 16.66 -12.42 4.66
CA TRP A 162 15.35 -12.00 4.15
C TRP A 162 15.17 -12.38 2.69
N GLN A 163 14.00 -12.93 2.36
CA GLN A 163 13.53 -12.92 0.98
C GLN A 163 12.95 -11.54 0.66
N VAL A 164 13.39 -10.95 -0.46
CA VAL A 164 12.98 -9.60 -0.89
C VAL A 164 12.31 -9.66 -2.25
N ILE A 165 11.08 -9.14 -2.32
CA ILE A 165 10.27 -9.02 -3.53
C ILE A 165 10.04 -7.55 -3.82
N ARG A 166 10.27 -7.16 -5.08
CA ARG A 166 10.03 -5.79 -5.54
C ARG A 166 8.83 -5.78 -6.49
N VAL A 167 7.93 -4.83 -6.28
CA VAL A 167 6.78 -4.56 -7.13
C VAL A 167 6.96 -3.17 -7.74
N SER A 168 6.68 -3.03 -9.02
CA SER A 168 6.87 -1.78 -9.77
C SER A 168 5.59 -1.38 -10.50
N TRP A 169 5.56 -0.18 -11.07
CA TRP A 169 4.38 0.31 -11.80
C TRP A 169 3.83 -0.64 -12.89
N PRO A 170 4.67 -1.26 -13.75
CA PRO A 170 4.18 -2.21 -14.74
C PRO A 170 3.48 -3.44 -14.14
N ASP A 171 3.79 -3.82 -12.90
CA ASP A 171 3.12 -4.95 -12.26
C ASP A 171 1.63 -4.65 -11.98
N TYR A 172 1.25 -3.37 -11.88
CA TYR A 172 -0.15 -2.95 -11.74
C TYR A 172 -0.91 -2.90 -13.07
N ASP A 173 -0.28 -3.24 -14.21
CA ASP A 173 -0.99 -3.41 -15.47
C ASP A 173 -1.92 -4.65 -15.45
N ASP A 174 -1.66 -5.62 -14.58
CA ASP A 174 -2.46 -6.83 -14.42
C ASP A 174 -2.54 -7.29 -12.95
N TRP A 175 -3.60 -6.85 -12.27
CA TRP A 175 -3.84 -7.16 -10.86
C TRP A 175 -4.03 -8.65 -10.58
N GLU A 176 -4.62 -9.40 -11.50
CA GLU A 176 -4.86 -10.83 -11.30
C GLU A 176 -3.56 -11.61 -11.41
N GLN A 177 -2.75 -11.32 -12.43
CA GLN A 177 -1.42 -11.91 -12.57
C GLN A 177 -0.50 -11.53 -11.42
N LEU A 178 -0.53 -10.27 -10.96
CA LEU A 178 0.24 -9.87 -9.79
C LEU A 178 -0.21 -10.63 -8.53
N ARG A 179 -1.51 -10.82 -8.33
CA ARG A 179 -2.02 -11.62 -7.20
C ARG A 179 -1.57 -13.07 -7.27
N ILE A 180 -1.61 -13.69 -8.45
CA ILE A 180 -1.13 -15.06 -8.69
C ILE A 180 0.38 -15.15 -8.47
N ARG A 181 1.15 -14.15 -8.90
CA ARG A 181 2.60 -14.09 -8.66
C ARG A 181 2.90 -14.02 -7.17
N LEU A 182 2.20 -13.16 -6.42
CA LEU A 182 2.37 -13.02 -4.99
C LEU A 182 1.88 -14.25 -4.21
N SER A 183 0.86 -14.97 -4.66
CA SER A 183 0.43 -16.20 -3.95
C SER A 183 1.48 -17.32 -3.97
N ARG A 184 2.39 -17.34 -4.96
CA ARG A 184 3.50 -18.31 -5.01
C ARG A 184 4.48 -18.17 -3.85
N VAL A 185 4.55 -16.99 -3.24
CA VAL A 185 5.45 -16.66 -2.13
C VAL A 185 4.70 -16.47 -0.81
N LEU A 186 3.46 -15.96 -0.87
CA LEU A 186 2.59 -15.77 0.31
C LEU A 186 1.90 -17.07 0.74
N GLY A 187 1.87 -18.08 -0.13
CA GLY A 187 1.09 -19.29 0.04
C GLY A 187 -0.32 -19.19 -0.58
N PRO A 188 -1.15 -20.23 -0.36
CA PRO A 188 -2.52 -20.26 -0.88
C PRO A 188 -3.29 -19.00 -0.52
N ILE A 189 -4.11 -18.52 -1.46
CA ILE A 189 -4.92 -17.31 -1.26
C ILE A 189 -5.92 -17.57 -0.13
N ASN A 190 -5.62 -17.04 1.05
CA ASN A 190 -6.39 -17.24 2.26
C ASN A 190 -6.23 -16.01 3.17
N PRO A 191 -6.89 -14.87 2.85
CA PRO A 191 -6.77 -13.67 3.66
C PRO A 191 -7.29 -13.88 5.08
N ALA A 192 -6.71 -13.13 6.03
CA ALA A 192 -7.22 -13.05 7.39
C ALA A 192 -8.73 -12.72 7.41
N PRO A 193 -9.51 -13.14 8.43
CA PRO A 193 -10.96 -12.94 8.48
C PRO A 193 -11.41 -11.50 8.20
N ASP A 194 -10.73 -10.52 8.78
CA ASP A 194 -11.03 -9.09 8.61
C ASP A 194 -10.73 -8.56 7.20
N CYS A 195 -9.91 -9.28 6.42
CA CYS A 195 -9.49 -8.91 5.08
C CYS A 195 -10.31 -9.60 3.96
N ARG A 196 -11.23 -10.52 4.30
CA ARG A 196 -11.97 -11.33 3.31
C ARG A 196 -12.78 -10.53 2.30
N PHE A 197 -13.20 -9.32 2.66
CA PHE A 197 -13.98 -8.43 1.80
C PHE A 197 -13.14 -7.39 1.05
N LEU A 198 -11.80 -7.47 1.13
CA LEU A 198 -10.91 -6.53 0.43
C LEU A 198 -10.74 -6.88 -1.05
N TRP A 199 -10.68 -8.16 -1.41
CA TRP A 199 -10.43 -8.52 -2.82
C TRP A 199 -11.66 -8.29 -3.70
N LYS A 200 -11.44 -7.50 -4.75
CA LYS A 200 -12.27 -7.44 -5.94
C LYS A 200 -11.34 -7.00 -7.08
N LEU A 201 -11.40 -7.66 -8.24
CA LEU A 201 -10.67 -7.20 -9.41
C LEU A 201 -11.08 -5.75 -9.73
N PRO A 202 -10.15 -4.78 -9.74
CA PRO A 202 -10.49 -3.38 -9.98
C PRO A 202 -11.12 -3.20 -11.36
N THR A 203 -12.23 -2.45 -11.45
CA THR A 203 -12.81 -2.13 -12.75
C THR A 203 -12.05 -0.99 -13.43
N GLN A 204 -12.33 -0.75 -14.72
CA GLN A 204 -11.81 0.43 -15.44
C GLN A 204 -12.22 1.77 -14.79
N ARG A 205 -13.31 1.81 -14.00
CA ARG A 205 -13.67 3.00 -13.23
C ARG A 205 -12.71 3.22 -12.06
N CYS A 206 -12.21 2.16 -11.43
CA CYS A 206 -11.26 2.27 -10.33
C CYS A 206 -9.84 2.52 -10.84
N ASP A 207 -9.38 1.71 -11.81
CA ASP A 207 -7.96 1.68 -12.23
C ASP A 207 -7.80 1.71 -13.77
N GLY A 208 -8.69 2.42 -14.45
CA GLY A 208 -8.56 2.66 -15.89
C GLY A 208 -7.47 3.70 -16.23
N PRO A 209 -7.09 3.85 -17.50
CA PRO A 209 -6.00 4.75 -17.93
C PRO A 209 -6.09 6.20 -17.42
N LEU A 210 -7.31 6.69 -17.15
CA LEU A 210 -7.59 8.05 -16.65
C LEU A 210 -7.62 8.17 -15.12
N ARG A 211 -7.64 7.04 -14.39
CA ARG A 211 -7.81 6.98 -12.93
C ARG A 211 -6.75 6.16 -12.21
N ARG A 212 -5.85 5.52 -12.96
CA ARG A 212 -4.69 4.85 -12.39
C ARG A 212 -4.01 5.76 -11.40
N PHE A 213 -3.71 5.18 -10.25
CA PHE A 213 -3.04 5.83 -9.13
C PHE A 213 -1.57 6.16 -9.46
N TYR A 214 -1.26 6.71 -10.63
CA TYR A 214 0.07 7.22 -10.92
C TYR A 214 0.30 8.47 -10.08
N SER A 215 1.22 8.41 -9.12
CA SER A 215 1.91 9.64 -8.71
C SER A 215 2.57 10.19 -9.97
N ARG A 216 2.07 11.32 -10.51
CA ARG A 216 2.49 11.91 -11.79
C ARG A 216 3.97 11.64 -12.10
N THR A 217 4.23 10.80 -13.09
CA THR A 217 5.43 10.89 -13.91
C THR A 217 4.93 11.01 -15.34
N PRO A 218 5.17 12.12 -16.05
CA PRO A 218 4.75 12.21 -17.44
C PRO A 218 5.52 11.15 -18.21
N ARG A 219 4.83 10.13 -18.73
CA ARG A 219 5.36 9.32 -19.82
C ARG A 219 5.58 10.28 -21.00
N MET A 220 6.79 10.82 -21.13
CA MET A 220 7.29 11.32 -22.41
C MET A 220 7.25 10.13 -23.36
N GLY A 221 6.21 10.11 -24.19
CA GLY A 221 6.02 9.07 -25.19
C GLY A 221 7.21 9.03 -26.13
N ARG A 222 7.92 7.90 -26.15
CA ARG A 222 8.68 7.53 -27.35
C ARG A 222 7.66 7.24 -28.45
N LYS A 223 7.33 8.25 -29.25
CA LYS A 223 6.90 7.98 -30.62
C LYS A 223 8.15 7.52 -31.36
N HIS A 224 8.23 6.21 -31.60
CA HIS A 224 9.00 5.71 -32.72
C HIS A 224 8.39 6.31 -33.98
N ALA A 225 9.14 7.20 -34.63
CA ALA A 225 8.91 7.53 -36.03
C ALA A 225 9.74 6.52 -36.84
N ASP A 226 9.05 5.51 -37.37
CA ASP A 226 9.53 4.78 -38.52
C ASP A 226 8.97 5.45 -39.78
N ARG A 227 9.88 5.71 -40.73
CA ARG A 227 9.74 6.28 -42.08
C ARG A 227 9.89 7.79 -42.21
#